data_AF-A0A920RSX2-F1
#
_entry.id   AF-A0A920RSX2-F1
#
_cell.length_a   1.000
_cell.length_b   1.000
_cell.length_c   1.000
_cell.angle_alpha   90.00
_cell.angle_beta   90.00
_cell.angle_gamma   90.00
#
_symmetry.space_group_name_H-M   'P 1'
#
loop_
_entity.id
_entity.type
_entity.pdbx_description
1 polymer ?
#
loop_
_entity_poly.entity_id
_entity_poly.type
_entity_poly.pdbx_seq_one_letter_code
_entity_poly.pdbx_strand_id
1 'polypeptide(L)'
;MDYHIQPFKDELIGEGFILEIINKDYSHEVRERLRSQANQEVTSAFIRSLAHEIKNPLSGIRGAGQLLSQKLPKEHLGEYTEMIIKPKTHRLSSLVDDILGPNRKPTFEMQKFMPCRKCYNFVKTKLK
;
A
#
# COMPACT_ATOMS: atom_id res chain seq x y z
N MET A 1 16.09 -22.91 16.12
CA MET A 1 16.89 -24.02 15.55
C MET A 1 16.20 -25.32 15.88
N ASP A 2 15.53 -25.90 14.88
CA ASP A 2 14.91 -27.22 15.04
C ASP A 2 15.93 -28.25 14.54
N TYR A 3 16.21 -29.26 15.35
CA TYR A 3 17.08 -30.36 14.93
C TYR A 3 16.37 -31.69 15.14
N HIS A 4 16.62 -32.62 14.22
CA HIS A 4 16.09 -33.98 14.25
C HIS A 4 17.25 -34.96 14.25
N ILE A 5 17.16 -36.00 15.08
CA ILE A 5 18.17 -37.03 15.17
C ILE A 5 17.54 -38.37 14.85
N GLN A 6 18.08 -39.09 13.86
CA GLN A 6 17.66 -40.44 13.51
C GLN A 6 18.83 -41.42 13.59
N PRO A 7 18.70 -42.51 14.38
CA PRO A 7 19.66 -43.60 14.31
C PRO A 7 19.55 -44.30 12.95
N PHE A 8 20.67 -44.75 12.43
CA PHE A 8 20.71 -45.59 11.22
C PHE A 8 21.73 -46.71 11.39
N LYS A 9 21.50 -47.79 10.65
CA LYS A 9 22.39 -48.94 10.56
C LYS A 9 22.50 -49.34 9.11
N ASP A 10 23.72 -49.42 8.62
CA ASP A 10 24.05 -49.72 7.23
C ASP A 10 25.18 -50.76 7.18
N GLU A 11 25.10 -51.72 6.27
CA GLU A 11 26.08 -52.82 6.17
C GLU A 11 27.48 -52.35 5.74
N LEU A 12 27.60 -51.20 5.05
CA LEU A 12 28.87 -50.64 4.60
C LEU A 12 29.43 -49.60 5.57
N ILE A 13 28.55 -48.81 6.20
CA ILE A 13 28.93 -47.63 7.00
C ILE A 13 28.87 -47.91 8.51
N GLY A 14 28.19 -48.99 8.93
CA GLY A 14 28.02 -49.37 10.33
C GLY A 14 26.80 -48.70 10.98
N GLU A 15 26.86 -48.56 12.31
CA GLU A 15 25.79 -47.94 13.11
C GLU A 15 26.14 -46.49 13.43
N GLY A 16 25.17 -45.60 13.34
CA GLY A 16 25.38 -44.17 13.61
C GLY A 16 24.10 -43.39 13.80
N PHE A 17 24.26 -42.06 13.86
CA PHE A 17 23.15 -41.11 13.96
C PHE A 17 23.25 -40.07 12.85
N ILE A 18 22.10 -39.76 12.24
CA ILE A 18 21.91 -38.64 11.33
C ILE A 18 21.38 -37.48 12.15
N LEU A 19 22.07 -36.35 12.12
CA LEU A 19 21.62 -35.08 12.69
C LEU A 19 21.22 -34.15 11.53
N GLU A 20 19.93 -33.86 11.45
CA GLU A 20 19.40 -32.85 10.55
C GLU A 20 19.19 -31.55 11.34
N ILE A 21 19.77 -30.44 10.88
CA ILE A 21 19.62 -29.11 11.49
C ILE A 21 18.87 -28.21 10.51
N ILE A 22 17.68 -27.75 10.90
CA ILE A 22 16.83 -26.90 10.08
C ILE A 22 16.81 -25.49 10.66
N ASN A 23 17.33 -24.52 9.90
CA ASN A 23 17.20 -23.11 10.22
C ASN A 23 15.87 -22.58 9.69
N LYS A 24 14.85 -22.51 10.56
CA LYS A 24 13.52 -21.96 10.22
C LYS A 24 13.44 -20.44 10.33
N ASP A 25 14.37 -19.79 11.02
CA ASP A 25 14.25 -18.39 11.42
C ASP A 25 14.22 -17.45 10.20
N TYR A 26 15.11 -17.68 9.22
CA TYR A 26 15.12 -16.89 7.98
C TYR A 26 13.83 -17.06 7.16
N SER A 27 13.31 -18.28 7.10
CA SER A 27 12.08 -18.57 6.35
C SER A 27 10.84 -17.94 7.00
N HIS A 28 10.81 -17.84 8.33
CA HIS A 28 9.66 -17.29 9.04
C HIS A 28 9.58 -15.77 8.88
N GLU A 29 10.71 -15.06 9.01
CA GLU A 29 10.74 -13.61 8.86
C GLU A 29 10.38 -13.17 7.43
N VAL A 30 10.91 -13.87 6.42
CA VAL A 30 10.57 -13.60 5.01
C VAL A 30 9.09 -13.85 4.75
N ARG A 31 8.52 -14.94 5.29
CA ARG A 31 7.10 -15.25 5.13
C ARG A 31 6.20 -14.20 5.78
N GLU A 32 6.52 -13.75 6.99
CA GLU A 32 5.75 -12.69 7.66
C GLU A 32 5.81 -11.36 6.89
N ARG A 33 7.00 -10.98 6.37
CA ARG A 33 7.12 -9.78 5.52
C ARG A 33 6.27 -9.88 4.27
N LEU A 34 6.34 -10.99 3.53
CA LEU A 34 5.54 -11.20 2.32
C LEU A 34 4.04 -11.17 2.63
N ARG A 35 3.63 -11.75 3.75
CA ARG A 35 2.22 -11.75 4.19
C ARG A 35 1.75 -10.35 4.55
N SER A 36 2.56 -9.58 5.26
CA SER A 36 2.26 -8.18 5.57
C SER A 36 2.17 -7.32 4.31
N GLN A 37 3.07 -7.52 3.34
CA GLN A 37 3.04 -6.80 2.06
C GLN A 37 1.76 -7.13 1.27
N ALA A 38 1.43 -8.40 1.12
CA ALA A 38 0.21 -8.82 0.45
C ALA A 38 -1.05 -8.23 1.13
N ASN A 39 -1.08 -8.23 2.47
CA ASN A 39 -2.18 -7.63 3.22
C ASN A 39 -2.27 -6.11 3.02
N GLN A 40 -1.14 -5.41 2.93
CA GLN A 40 -1.09 -3.98 2.64
C GLN A 40 -1.60 -3.66 1.24
N GLU A 41 -1.23 -4.46 0.23
CA GLU A 41 -1.72 -4.30 -1.14
C GLU A 41 -3.23 -4.51 -1.24
N VAL A 42 -3.75 -5.58 -0.64
CA VAL A 42 -5.19 -5.86 -0.57
C VAL A 42 -5.93 -4.74 0.14
N THR A 43 -5.40 -4.28 1.28
CA THR A 43 -6.00 -3.17 2.04
C THR A 43 -6.02 -1.89 1.23
N SER A 44 -4.93 -1.54 0.55
CA SER A 44 -4.85 -0.34 -0.29
C SER A 44 -5.84 -0.41 -1.46
N ALA A 45 -5.94 -1.56 -2.13
CA ALA A 45 -6.89 -1.77 -3.21
C ALA A 45 -8.35 -1.65 -2.71
N PHE A 46 -8.64 -2.23 -1.54
CA PHE A 46 -9.94 -2.14 -0.91
C PHE A 46 -10.32 -0.69 -0.56
N ILE A 47 -9.42 0.06 0.11
CA ILE A 47 -9.65 1.47 0.44
C ILE A 47 -9.89 2.27 -0.86
N ARG A 48 -9.15 1.98 -1.94
CA ARG A 48 -9.32 2.67 -3.23
C ARG A 48 -10.70 2.38 -3.84
N SER A 49 -11.14 1.13 -3.80
CA SER A 49 -12.48 0.75 -4.24
C SER A 49 -13.55 1.48 -3.43
N LEU A 50 -13.40 1.50 -2.10
CA LEU A 50 -14.32 2.18 -1.19
C LEU A 50 -14.38 3.69 -1.46
N ALA A 51 -13.24 4.30 -1.74
CA ALA A 51 -13.16 5.71 -2.10
C ALA A 51 -13.90 6.02 -3.40
N HIS A 52 -13.73 5.18 -4.42
CA HIS A 52 -14.49 5.29 -5.66
C HIS A 52 -16.00 5.13 -5.41
N GLU A 53 -16.40 4.17 -4.57
CA GLU A 53 -17.80 3.96 -4.22
C GLU A 53 -18.40 5.09 -3.38
N ILE A 54 -17.63 5.80 -2.54
CA ILE A 54 -18.09 7.00 -1.82
C ILE A 54 -18.15 8.21 -2.74
N LYS A 55 -17.21 8.34 -3.68
CA LYS A 55 -17.18 9.45 -4.64
C LYS A 55 -18.38 9.43 -5.59
N ASN A 56 -18.91 8.24 -5.91
CA ASN A 56 -20.07 8.06 -6.78
C ASN A 56 -21.36 8.73 -6.25
N PRO A 57 -21.87 8.43 -5.04
CA PRO A 57 -23.04 9.09 -4.48
C PRO A 57 -22.79 10.58 -4.24
N LEU A 58 -21.57 10.99 -3.85
CA LEU A 58 -21.24 12.42 -3.70
C LEU A 58 -21.31 13.18 -5.03
N SER A 59 -20.80 12.59 -6.11
CA SER A 59 -20.87 13.16 -7.46
C SER A 59 -22.32 13.19 -7.96
N GLY A 60 -23.11 12.15 -7.63
CA GLY A 60 -24.55 12.11 -7.90
C GLY A 60 -25.34 13.21 -7.17
N ILE A 61 -25.10 13.40 -5.88
CA ILE A 61 -25.72 14.47 -5.07
C ILE A 61 -25.36 15.85 -5.65
N ARG A 62 -24.09 16.04 -6.02
CA ARG A 62 -23.65 17.29 -6.67
C ARG A 62 -24.37 17.52 -8.01
N GLY A 63 -24.45 16.49 -8.86
CA GLY A 63 -25.13 16.59 -10.15
C GLY A 63 -26.63 16.88 -10.00
N ALA A 64 -27.31 16.18 -9.09
CA ALA A 64 -28.71 16.43 -8.76
C ALA A 64 -28.93 17.86 -8.27
N GLY A 65 -28.05 18.34 -7.38
CA GLY A 65 -28.07 19.70 -6.88
C GLY A 65 -27.85 20.76 -7.97
N GLN A 66 -26.96 20.52 -8.93
CA GLN A 66 -26.79 21.39 -10.10
C GLN A 66 -28.05 21.42 -10.98
N LEU A 67 -28.68 20.28 -11.23
CA LEU A 67 -29.92 20.23 -12.01
C LEU A 67 -31.09 20.94 -11.29
N LEU A 68 -31.18 20.79 -9.96
CA LEU A 68 -32.14 21.52 -9.12
C LEU A 68 -31.89 23.03 -9.14
N SER A 69 -30.62 23.45 -9.12
CA SER A 69 -30.24 24.87 -9.23
C SER A 69 -30.62 25.51 -10.58
N GLN A 70 -30.81 24.72 -11.64
CA GLN A 70 -31.28 25.24 -12.92
C GLN A 70 -32.81 25.42 -12.96
N LYS A 71 -33.55 24.79 -12.02
CA LYS A 71 -35.02 24.74 -12.02
C LYS A 71 -35.67 25.57 -10.90
N LEU A 72 -34.92 26.02 -9.90
CA LEU A 72 -35.43 26.79 -8.75
C LEU A 72 -35.28 28.32 -8.97
N PRO A 73 -36.18 29.16 -8.42
CA PRO A 73 -35.99 30.62 -8.38
C PRO A 73 -34.78 31.04 -7.55
N LYS A 74 -34.18 32.20 -7.86
CA LYS A 74 -32.92 32.71 -7.26
C LYS A 74 -32.86 32.64 -5.72
N GLU A 75 -33.99 32.82 -5.04
CA GLU A 75 -34.08 32.89 -3.58
C GLU A 75 -33.88 31.52 -2.90
N HIS A 76 -34.34 30.42 -3.51
CA HIS A 76 -34.15 29.06 -3.00
C HIS A 76 -32.84 28.40 -3.48
N LEU A 77 -32.19 28.97 -4.51
CA LEU A 77 -30.88 28.50 -4.99
C LEU A 77 -29.75 28.77 -3.99
N GLY A 78 -29.79 29.93 -3.33
CA GLY A 78 -28.72 30.40 -2.45
C GLY A 78 -28.48 29.42 -1.30
N GLU A 79 -29.55 29.12 -0.54
CA GLU A 79 -29.48 28.22 0.61
C GLU A 79 -29.08 26.78 0.23
N TYR A 80 -29.60 26.24 -0.88
CA TYR A 80 -29.28 24.88 -1.34
C TYR A 80 -27.82 24.74 -1.81
N THR A 81 -27.29 25.77 -2.48
CA THR A 81 -25.95 25.74 -3.07
C THR A 81 -24.87 26.07 -2.03
N GLU A 82 -25.14 26.98 -1.09
CA GLU A 82 -24.18 27.43 -0.08
C GLU A 82 -24.08 26.49 1.13
N MET A 83 -25.18 25.91 1.64
CA MET A 83 -25.12 25.07 2.84
C MET A 83 -24.87 23.58 2.58
N ILE A 84 -25.39 23.02 1.48
CA ILE A 84 -25.47 21.55 1.33
C ILE A 84 -24.44 21.02 0.33
N ILE A 85 -24.36 21.61 -0.87
CA ILE A 85 -23.58 21.01 -1.97
C ILE A 85 -22.10 21.33 -1.86
N LYS A 86 -21.72 22.59 -1.67
CA LYS A 86 -20.31 23.04 -1.71
C LYS A 86 -19.44 22.50 -0.56
N PRO A 87 -19.82 22.62 0.72
CA PRO A 87 -18.89 22.31 1.81
C PRO A 87 -18.86 20.82 2.18
N LYS A 88 -20.02 20.14 2.21
CA LYS A 88 -20.15 18.78 2.76
C LYS A 88 -19.59 17.70 1.84
N THR A 89 -19.79 17.85 0.53
CA THR A 89 -19.29 16.87 -0.45
C THR A 89 -17.78 16.99 -0.65
N HIS A 90 -17.25 18.21 -0.61
CA HIS A 90 -15.82 18.43 -0.81
C HIS A 90 -14.98 17.94 0.36
N ARG A 91 -15.42 18.18 1.60
CA ARG A 91 -14.73 17.69 2.82
C ARG A 91 -14.66 16.17 2.87
N LEU A 92 -15.73 15.47 2.51
CA LEU A 92 -15.74 13.99 2.57
C LEU A 92 -14.85 13.38 1.48
N SER A 93 -14.80 13.97 0.28
CA SER A 93 -13.88 13.54 -0.77
C SER A 93 -12.42 13.75 -0.38
N SER A 94 -12.09 14.92 0.19
CA SER A 94 -10.72 15.21 0.63
C SER A 94 -10.26 14.30 1.77
N LEU A 95 -11.13 13.98 2.72
CA LEU A 95 -10.81 13.05 3.81
C LEU A 95 -10.48 11.64 3.28
N VAL A 96 -11.24 11.18 2.28
CA VAL A 96 -11.03 9.89 1.61
C VAL A 96 -9.73 9.90 0.81
N ASP A 97 -9.42 11.00 0.12
CA ASP A 97 -8.17 11.17 -0.62
C ASP A 97 -6.94 11.20 0.31
N ASP A 98 -7.05 11.79 1.51
CA ASP A 98 -5.97 11.84 2.51
C ASP A 98 -5.70 10.46 3.15
N ILE A 99 -6.75 9.66 3.40
CA ILE A 99 -6.64 8.29 3.94
C ILE A 99 -5.98 7.34 2.92
N LEU A 100 -6.18 7.58 1.62
CA LEU A 100 -5.57 6.81 0.54
C LEU A 100 -4.09 7.09 0.31
N GLY A 101 -3.55 8.10 1.01
CA GLY A 101 -2.24 8.67 0.70
C GLY A 101 -2.29 9.51 -0.58
N PRO A 102 -1.27 10.36 -0.81
CA PRO A 102 -1.26 11.26 -1.95
C PRO A 102 -1.34 10.46 -3.26
N ASN A 103 -2.52 10.47 -3.87
CA ASN A 103 -2.79 9.91 -5.21
C ASN A 103 -2.19 10.80 -6.33
N ARG A 104 -1.16 11.59 -5.99
CA ARG A 104 -0.40 12.41 -6.92
C ARG A 104 0.71 11.54 -7.47
N LYS A 105 0.71 11.34 -8.79
CA LYS A 105 1.84 10.71 -9.49
C LYS A 105 3.13 11.38 -8.99
N PRO A 106 4.14 10.62 -8.54
CA PRO A 106 5.41 11.22 -8.13
C PRO A 106 5.92 12.07 -9.29
N THR A 107 6.06 13.37 -9.05
CA THR A 107 6.74 14.25 -9.98
C THR A 107 8.23 13.95 -9.80
N PHE A 108 8.79 13.23 -10.76
CA PHE A 108 10.22 12.95 -10.77
C PHE A 108 10.96 14.24 -11.14
N GLU A 109 11.37 15.02 -10.14
CA GLU A 109 12.44 15.98 -10.33
C GLU A 109 13.77 15.24 -10.23
N MET A 110 14.65 15.43 -11.22
CA MET A 110 16.01 14.88 -11.17
C MET A 110 16.78 15.55 -10.01
N GLN A 111 16.73 14.94 -8.84
CA GLN A 111 17.60 15.33 -7.74
C GLN A 111 18.96 14.67 -7.97
N LYS A 112 20.00 15.49 -8.19
CA LYS A 112 21.39 15.02 -8.22
C LYS A 112 21.76 14.47 -6.84
N PHE A 113 21.56 13.16 -6.64
CA PHE A 113 22.09 12.47 -5.48
C PHE A 113 23.61 12.44 -5.59
N MET A 114 24.28 13.16 -4.70
CA MET A 114 25.72 13.01 -4.51
C MET A 114 25.95 11.58 -3.99
N PRO A 115 26.68 10.72 -4.73
CA PRO A 115 26.80 9.32 -4.38
C PRO A 115 27.42 9.17 -2.99
N CYS A 116 26.79 8.38 -2.13
CA CYS A 116 27.36 8.07 -0.82
C CYS A 116 28.73 7.43 -1.02
N ARG A 117 29.69 7.73 -0.13
CA ARG A 117 31.09 7.26 -0.21
C ARG A 117 31.21 5.75 -0.45
N LYS A 118 30.23 4.95 0.01
CA LYS A 118 30.17 3.50 -0.21
C LYS A 118 29.93 3.13 -1.68
N CYS A 119 29.06 3.83 -2.41
CA CYS A 119 28.82 3.59 -3.84
C CYS A 119 30.04 3.97 -4.69
N TYR A 120 30.71 5.09 -4.35
CA TYR A 120 31.94 5.50 -5.03
C TYR A 120 33.06 4.45 -4.88
N ASN A 121 33.24 3.92 -3.68
CA ASN A 121 34.25 2.89 -3.43
C ASN A 121 33.94 1.59 -4.15
N PHE A 122 32.67 1.16 -4.20
CA PHE A 122 32.26 -0.07 -4.89
C PHE A 122 32.59 -0.06 -6.39
N VAL A 123 32.29 1.07 -7.07
CA VAL A 123 32.63 1.27 -8.49
C VAL A 123 34.15 1.28 -8.71
N LYS A 124 34.90 1.88 -7.79
CA LYS A 124 36.37 1.95 -7.87
C LYS A 124 37.05 0.58 -7.71
N THR A 125 36.46 -0.33 -6.92
CA THR A 125 36.95 -1.71 -6.75
C THR A 125 36.59 -2.66 -7.89
N LYS A 126 35.57 -2.34 -8.70
CA LYS A 126 35.10 -3.17 -9.83
C LYS A 126 35.69 -2.76 -11.19
N LEU A 127 36.43 -1.64 -11.25
CA LEU A 127 37.09 -1.11 -12.44
C LEU A 127 38.63 -1.26 -12.41
N LYS A 128 39.16 -2.20 -11.62
CA LYS A 128 40.53 -2.69 -11.72
C LYS A 128 40.52 -4.16 -12.06
#